data_AF-A0A7X8DH55-F1
#
_entry.id   AF-A0A7X8DH55-F1
#
_cell.length_a   1.000
_cell.length_b   1.000
_cell.length_c   1.000
_cell.angle_alpha   90.00
_cell.angle_beta   90.00
_cell.angle_gamma   90.00
#
_symmetry.space_group_name_H-M   'P 1'
#
loop_
_entity.id
_entity.type
_entity.pdbx_description
1 polymer ?
#
loop_
_entity_poly.entity_id
_entity_poly.type
_entity_poly.pdbx_seq_one_letter_code
_entity_poly.pdbx_strand_id
1 'polypeptide(L)'
;MKLEITKEAREFIQSKNNVVTVESVSMASCCGYSNEPLVFGYKPAEPERYEEVTVDGVKVYVFRDGAVFAPDGARICLGDNNSPYKVLIIEGLRYRDCIDSPVPSVQA
;
A
#
# COMPACT_ATOMS: atom_id res chain seq x y z
N MET A 1 -3.29 6.23 12.61
CA MET A 1 -2.14 6.00 11.69
C MET A 1 -1.30 7.27 11.59
N LYS A 2 0.04 7.18 11.61
CA LYS A 2 0.92 8.29 11.21
C LYS A 2 1.33 8.03 9.75
N LEU A 3 0.97 8.94 8.85
CA LEU A 3 1.24 8.83 7.42
C LEU A 3 1.82 10.15 6.92
N GLU A 4 2.91 10.06 6.17
CA GLU A 4 3.59 11.19 5.54
C GLU A 4 3.64 11.00 4.02
N ILE A 5 3.71 12.09 3.27
CA ILE A 5 3.89 12.07 1.81
C ILE A 5 5.10 12.95 1.51
N THR A 6 6.11 12.44 0.80
CA THR A 6 7.25 13.27 0.41
C THR A 6 6.81 14.38 -0.53
N LYS A 7 7.56 15.49 -0.58
CA LYS A 7 7.22 16.63 -1.42
C LYS A 7 7.05 16.22 -2.89
N GLU A 8 7.96 15.42 -3.41
CA GLU A 8 7.98 14.96 -4.80
C GLU A 8 6.79 14.03 -5.09
N ALA A 9 6.45 13.13 -4.15
CA ALA A 9 5.29 12.27 -4.27
C ALA A 9 3.99 13.09 -4.25
N ARG A 10 3.91 14.09 -3.36
CA ARG A 10 2.75 14.98 -3.26
C ARG A 10 2.54 15.77 -4.54
N GLU A 11 3.58 16.40 -5.07
CA GLU A 11 3.52 17.13 -6.34
C GLU A 11 3.09 16.21 -7.50
N PHE A 12 3.59 14.97 -7.52
CA PHE A 12 3.18 13.99 -8.52
C PHE A 12 1.70 13.61 -8.40
N ILE A 13 1.21 13.31 -7.19
CA ILE A 13 -0.20 12.97 -6.93
C ILE A 13 -1.11 14.16 -7.27
N GLN A 14 -0.65 15.38 -6.93
CA GLN A 14 -1.42 16.60 -7.17
C GLN A 14 -1.53 16.96 -8.65
N SER A 15 -0.53 16.60 -9.46
CA SER A 15 -0.61 16.71 -10.92
C SER A 15 -1.67 15.80 -11.58
N LYS A 16 -2.29 14.90 -10.79
CA LYS A 16 -3.30 13.94 -11.23
C LYS A 16 -4.68 14.32 -10.67
N ASN A 17 -5.10 13.69 -9.58
CA ASN A 17 -6.46 13.80 -9.04
C ASN A 17 -6.50 14.03 -7.52
N ASN A 18 -5.36 14.30 -6.86
CA ASN A 18 -5.24 14.47 -5.40
C ASN A 18 -5.71 13.25 -4.59
N VAL A 19 -5.76 12.06 -5.20
CA VAL A 19 -6.26 10.84 -4.56
C VAL A 19 -5.31 9.68 -4.81
N VAL A 20 -5.03 8.92 -3.75
CA VAL A 20 -4.35 7.63 -3.84
C VAL A 20 -5.03 6.58 -2.98
N THR A 21 -4.91 5.33 -3.39
CA THR A 21 -5.32 4.14 -2.66
C THR A 21 -4.11 3.26 -2.40
N VAL A 22 -3.96 2.78 -1.17
CA VAL A 22 -2.95 1.79 -0.79
C VAL A 22 -3.65 0.45 -0.62
N GLU A 23 -3.45 -0.43 -1.58
CA GLU A 23 -4.04 -1.77 -1.63
C GLU A 23 -3.14 -2.80 -0.92
N SER A 24 -3.78 -3.83 -0.37
CA SER A 24 -3.11 -5.09 -0.02
C SER A 24 -3.20 -6.02 -1.22
N VAL A 25 -2.09 -6.22 -1.94
CA VAL A 25 -2.07 -7.07 -3.13
C VAL A 25 -1.34 -8.38 -2.81
N SER A 26 -2.07 -9.49 -2.90
CA SER A 26 -1.49 -10.81 -2.71
C SER A 26 -0.55 -11.15 -3.88
N MET A 27 0.71 -11.40 -3.55
CA MET A 27 1.75 -11.82 -4.47
C MET A 27 2.11 -13.27 -4.18
N ALA A 28 2.15 -14.10 -5.22
CA ALA A 28 2.58 -15.48 -5.13
C ALA A 28 4.03 -15.63 -5.61
N SER A 29 4.83 -16.37 -4.86
CA SER A 29 6.18 -16.77 -5.24
C SER A 29 6.35 -18.29 -5.07
N CYS A 30 7.49 -18.82 -5.51
CA CYS A 30 7.79 -20.25 -5.34
C CYS A 30 7.82 -20.71 -3.87
N CYS A 31 7.96 -19.79 -2.91
CA CYS A 31 8.12 -20.08 -1.49
C CYS A 31 6.95 -19.60 -0.61
N GLY A 32 5.85 -19.13 -1.20
CA GLY A 32 4.66 -18.73 -0.45
C GLY A 32 3.95 -17.50 -1.02
N TYR A 33 2.98 -17.03 -0.25
CA TYR A 33 2.20 -15.83 -0.54
C TYR A 33 2.61 -14.71 0.40
N SER A 34 2.74 -13.50 -0.12
CA SER A 34 2.85 -12.27 0.69
C SER A 34 1.75 -11.29 0.30
N ASN A 35 1.38 -10.42 1.24
CA ASN A 35 0.50 -9.29 0.95
C ASN A 35 1.33 -8.01 0.87
N GLU A 36 1.55 -7.52 -0.34
CA GLU A 36 2.37 -6.34 -0.59
C GLU A 36 1.52 -5.06 -0.64
N PRO A 37 1.97 -3.96 0.02
CA PRO A 37 1.30 -2.68 -0.06
C PRO A 37 1.63 -1.97 -1.37
N LEU A 38 0.63 -1.76 -2.23
CA LEU A 38 0.81 -1.05 -3.50
C LEU A 38 0.00 0.25 -3.54
N VAL A 39 0.60 1.32 -4.06
CA VAL A 39 -0.03 2.65 -4.15
C VAL A 39 -0.55 2.91 -5.56
N PHE A 40 -1.85 3.20 -5.67
CA PHE A 40 -2.54 3.47 -6.92
C PHE A 40 -3.19 4.85 -6.93
N GLY A 41 -3.19 5.51 -8.09
CA GLY A 41 -3.77 6.85 -8.27
C GLY A 41 -5.28 6.88 -8.53
N TYR A 42 -6.07 6.07 -7.81
CA TYR A 42 -7.53 6.01 -7.94
C TYR A 42 -8.22 6.14 -6.58
N LYS A 43 -9.52 6.42 -6.61
CA LYS A 43 -10.43 6.23 -5.47
C LYS A 43 -10.98 4.80 -5.50
N PRO A 44 -10.99 4.05 -4.38
CA PRO A 44 -11.45 2.66 -4.40
C PRO A 44 -12.97 2.61 -4.64
N ALA A 45 -13.44 1.51 -5.23
CA ALA A 45 -14.87 1.28 -5.50
C ALA A 45 -15.67 1.04 -4.20
N GLU A 46 -15.04 0.41 -3.21
CA GLU A 46 -15.58 0.07 -1.89
C GLU A 46 -14.84 0.85 -0.78
N PRO A 47 -15.00 2.19 -0.68
CA PRO A 47 -14.21 3.04 0.22
C PRO A 47 -14.35 2.67 1.71
N GLU A 48 -15.43 2.02 2.11
CA GLU A 48 -15.68 1.51 3.45
C GLU A 48 -14.65 0.48 3.94
N ARG A 49 -13.98 -0.22 3.02
CA ARG A 49 -12.89 -1.18 3.31
C ARG A 49 -11.56 -0.50 3.64
N TYR A 50 -11.51 0.82 3.51
CA TYR A 50 -10.29 1.63 3.65
C TYR A 50 -10.42 2.64 4.78
N GLU A 51 -9.32 2.92 5.47
CA GLU A 51 -9.18 4.12 6.30
C GLU A 51 -8.90 5.30 5.37
N GLU A 52 -9.85 6.24 5.28
CA GLU A 52 -9.64 7.50 4.56
C GLU A 52 -8.91 8.48 5.48
N VAL A 53 -7.76 8.96 5.05
CA VAL A 53 -7.03 10.04 5.71
C VAL A 53 -6.69 11.13 4.72
N THR A 54 -6.66 12.37 5.20
CA THR A 54 -6.19 13.51 4.41
C THR A 54 -4.82 13.94 4.91
N VAL A 55 -3.81 13.90 4.04
CA VAL A 55 -2.43 14.31 4.33
C VAL A 55 -2.03 15.35 3.30
N ASP A 56 -1.69 16.56 3.75
CA ASP A 56 -1.28 17.68 2.88
C ASP A 56 -2.22 17.95 1.69
N GLY A 57 -3.53 17.80 1.90
CA GLY A 57 -4.55 18.00 0.87
C GLY A 57 -4.71 16.86 -0.13
N VAL A 58 -3.99 15.74 0.04
CA VAL A 58 -4.19 14.48 -0.68
C VAL A 58 -5.09 13.57 0.12
N LYS A 59 -6.11 12.98 -0.51
CA LYS A 59 -6.89 11.90 0.08
C LYS A 59 -6.17 10.57 -0.13
N VAL A 60 -5.90 9.87 0.97
CA VAL A 60 -5.30 8.54 0.97
C VAL A 60 -6.30 7.55 1.54
N TYR A 61 -6.59 6.50 0.77
CA TYR A 61 -7.39 5.36 1.22
C TYR A 61 -6.45 4.20 1.52
N VAL A 62 -6.30 3.81 2.78
CA VAL A 62 -5.43 2.67 3.15
C VAL A 62 -6.29 1.46 3.48
N PHE A 63 -6.06 0.32 2.83
CA PHE A 63 -6.82 -0.90 3.09
C PHE A 63 -6.70 -1.28 4.59
N ARG A 64 -7.83 -1.54 5.27
CA ARG A 64 -7.83 -1.68 6.73
C ARG A 64 -7.31 -3.03 7.19
N ASP A 65 -7.75 -4.09 6.52
CA ASP A 65 -7.58 -5.43 7.05
C ASP A 65 -6.12 -5.89 6.93
N GLY A 66 -5.56 -6.30 8.07
CA GLY A 66 -4.19 -6.80 8.12
C GLY A 66 -3.12 -5.71 8.08
N ALA A 67 -3.45 -4.42 7.99
CA ALA A 67 -2.46 -3.34 7.97
C ALA A 67 -1.63 -3.30 9.26
N VAL A 68 -0.31 -3.23 9.10
CA VAL A 68 0.66 -3.09 10.19
C VAL A 68 1.63 -1.97 9.86
N PHE A 69 1.59 -0.91 10.66
CA PHE A 69 2.46 0.25 10.52
C PHE A 69 3.72 0.10 11.37
N ALA A 70 4.85 0.58 10.86
CA ALA A 70 6.06 0.73 11.64
C ALA A 70 5.86 1.77 12.77
N PRO A 71 6.66 1.72 13.86
CA PRO A 71 6.52 2.66 14.98
C PRO A 71 6.59 4.13 14.57
N ASP A 72 7.42 4.46 13.57
CA ASP A 72 7.62 5.82 13.07
C ASP A 72 6.53 6.27 12.07
N GLY A 73 5.59 5.38 11.74
CA GLY A 73 4.55 5.57 10.75
C GLY A 73 4.90 4.99 9.38
N ALA A 74 4.07 5.34 8.39
CA ALA A 74 4.30 5.03 6.99
C ALA A 74 4.56 6.30 6.17
N ARG A 75 5.23 6.13 5.04
CA ARG A 75 5.60 7.24 4.15
C ARG A 75 5.38 6.88 2.70
N ILE A 76 4.61 7.70 1.98
CA ILE A 76 4.44 7.60 0.53
C ILE A 76 5.55 8.41 -0.15
N CYS A 77 6.33 7.74 -0.99
CA CYS A 77 7.46 8.32 -1.72
C CYS A 77 7.28 8.11 -3.23
N LEU A 78 7.95 8.95 -4.02
CA LEU A 78 8.13 8.66 -5.43
C LEU A 78 9.22 7.58 -5.53
N GLY A 79 8.88 6.44 -6.13
CA GLY A 79 9.82 5.35 -6.30
C GLY A 79 10.90 5.71 -7.30
N ASP A 80 12.15 5.44 -6.92
CA ASP A 80 13.29 5.38 -7.84
C ASP A 80 13.35 3.96 -8.42
N ASN A 81 12.48 3.69 -9.38
CA ASN A 81 12.65 2.56 -10.26
C ASN A 81 13.32 3.11 -11.53
N ASN A 82 14.31 2.43 -12.09
CA ASN A 82 14.93 2.77 -13.37
C ASN A 82 13.95 2.66 -14.58
N SER A 83 12.66 2.88 -14.34
CA SER A 83 11.55 2.91 -15.28
C SER A 83 11.36 4.33 -15.81
N PRO A 84 10.97 4.49 -17.09
CA PRO A 84 10.52 5.78 -17.60
C PRO A 84 9.22 6.27 -16.92
N TYR A 85 8.53 5.40 -16.18
CA TYR A 85 7.29 5.72 -15.49
C TYR A 85 7.52 5.95 -14.00
N LYS A 86 7.15 7.14 -13.55
CA LYS A 86 7.05 7.49 -12.13
C LYS A 86 6.06 6.56 -11.43
N VAL A 87 6.50 5.91 -10.36
CA VAL A 87 5.66 5.08 -9.48
C VAL A 87 5.63 5.66 -8.08
N LEU A 88 4.57 5.35 -7.32
CA LEU A 88 4.50 5.65 -5.90
C LEU A 88 4.78 4.37 -5.12
N ILE A 89 5.58 4.50 -4.07
CA ILE A 89 5.87 3.42 -3.12
C ILE A 89 5.44 3.86 -1.73
N ILE A 90 5.19 2.90 -0.85
CA ILE A 90 4.92 3.16 0.56
C ILE A 90 5.91 2.38 1.44
N GLU A 91 6.59 3.10 2.31
CA GLU A 91 7.50 2.55 3.31
C GLU A 91 6.82 2.52 4.68
N GLY A 92 7.25 1.62 5.57
CA GLY A 92 6.73 1.56 6.93
C GLY A 92 5.29 1.05 7.05
N LEU A 93 4.72 0.53 5.97
CA LEU A 93 3.47 -0.23 5.97
C LEU A 93 3.76 -1.64 5.45
N ARG A 94 3.12 -2.65 6.05
CA ARG A 94 2.99 -4.00 5.51
C ARG A 94 1.60 -4.53 5.80
N TYR A 95 1.19 -5.58 5.10
CA TYR A 95 0.00 -6.35 5.45
C TYR A 95 0.42 -7.66 6.10
N ARG A 96 -0.41 -8.18 7.00
CA ARG A 96 -0.21 -9.54 7.54
C ARG A 96 -0.38 -10.53 6.39
N ASP A 97 0.60 -11.42 6.24
CA ASP A 97 0.48 -12.56 5.36
C ASP A 97 -0.59 -13.49 5.95
N CYS A 98 -1.51 -13.96 5.10
CA CYS A 98 -2.53 -14.90 5.52
C CYS A 98 -1.85 -16.27 5.78
N ILE A 99 -1.40 -16.53 7.01
CA ILE A 99 -1.04 -17.89 7.47
C ILE A 99 -2.33 -18.60 7.87
N ASP A 100 -3.22 -18.82 6.92
CA ASP A 100 -4.40 -19.68 7.11
C ASP A 100 -4.53 -20.62 5.91
N SER A 101 -3.55 -21.50 5.76
CA SER A 101 -3.78 -22.79 5.12
C SER A 101 -2.91 -23.81 5.84
N PRO A 102 -3.48 -24.84 6.48
CA PRO A 102 -2.68 -25.97 6.90
C PRO A 102 -2.05 -26.54 5.63
N VAL A 103 -0.72 -26.61 5.61
CA VAL A 103 0.01 -27.39 4.61
C VAL A 103 -0.63 -28.77 4.61
N PRO A 104 -1.20 -29.27 3.49
CA PRO A 104 -1.64 -30.65 3.46
C PRO A 104 -0.39 -31.48 3.71
N SER A 105 -0.34 -32.14 4.85
CA SER A 105 0.66 -33.16 5.14
C SER A 105 0.60 -34.17 4.00
N VAL A 106 1.58 -34.11 3.10
CA VAL A 106 1.79 -35.15 2.10
C VAL A 106 2.04 -36.42 2.89
N GLN A 107 1.03 -37.28 2.97
CA GLN A 107 1.21 -38.62 3.50
C GLN A 107 2.12 -39.37 2.53
N ALA A 108 3.16 -39.96 3.10
CA ALA A 108 4.23 -40.70 2.44
C ALA A 108 3.73 -41.93 1.66
#